data_AF-A0A6C0EEP6-F1
#
_entry.id   AF-A0A6C0EEP6-F1
#
_cell.length_a   1.000
_cell.length_b   1.000
_cell.length_c   1.000
_cell.angle_alpha   90.00
_cell.angle_beta   90.00
_cell.angle_gamma   90.00
#
_symmetry.space_group_name_H-M   'P 1'
#
loop_
_entity.id
_entity.type
_entity.pdbx_description
1 polymer ?
#
loop_
_entity_poly.entity_id
_entity_poly.type
_entity_poly.pdbx_seq_one_letter_code
_entity_poly.pdbx_strand_id
1 'polypeptide(L)'
;MPSQFFNNLLNKAKSVFQKNTNVVSAMTGGAIKPGSSNMMTSFTYVIFAVILIIIGYSIYVYYIKPTLKTNSMNTAEVYNESSGNTNQAELILFYVDWCPHCKTAKPEWEKVKSQYNGKIINGYTVTFTEVNCTTETQQIQQMVDQYKIEGYPTIKLVKGNQVIDFDAKPTQQSLTQFLNSVL
;
A
#
# COMPACT_ATOMS: atom_id res chain seq x y z
N MET A 1 33.18 -56.08 48.81
CA MET A 1 33.44 -56.14 47.35
C MET A 1 32.29 -55.50 46.56
N PRO A 2 32.28 -54.16 46.37
CA PRO A 2 31.61 -53.58 45.20
C PRO A 2 32.36 -52.43 44.52
N SER A 3 33.54 -52.02 44.99
CA SER A 3 34.23 -50.80 44.52
C SER A 3 35.09 -50.97 43.25
N GLN A 4 35.51 -52.18 42.91
CA GLN A 4 36.39 -52.43 41.75
C GLN A 4 35.62 -52.46 40.41
N PHE A 5 34.32 -52.77 40.44
CA PHE A 5 33.48 -52.79 39.24
C PHE A 5 33.12 -51.37 38.77
N PHE A 6 32.88 -50.46 39.71
CA PHE A 6 32.56 -49.05 39.43
C PHE A 6 33.73 -48.28 38.81
N ASN A 7 34.96 -48.55 39.26
CA ASN A 7 36.15 -47.88 38.75
C ASN A 7 36.47 -48.26 37.29
N ASN A 8 36.23 -49.52 36.89
CA ASN A 8 36.41 -49.93 35.49
C ASN A 8 35.34 -49.34 34.57
N LEU A 9 34.11 -49.13 35.06
CA LEU A 9 33.04 -48.46 34.31
C LEU A 9 33.32 -46.96 34.12
N LEU A 10 33.84 -46.28 35.16
CA LEU A 10 34.27 -44.88 35.08
C LEU A 10 35.45 -44.67 34.12
N ASN A 11 36.43 -45.57 34.11
CA ASN A 11 37.57 -45.47 33.20
C ASN A 11 37.18 -45.73 31.74
N LYS A 12 36.21 -46.63 31.50
CA LYS A 12 35.68 -46.88 30.14
C LYS A 12 34.83 -45.70 29.63
N ALA A 13 34.13 -44.99 30.52
CA ALA A 13 33.39 -43.77 30.16
C ALA A 13 34.31 -42.58 29.83
N LYS A 14 35.44 -42.42 30.56
CA LYS A 14 36.43 -41.36 30.27
C LYS A 14 37.12 -41.54 28.91
N SER A 15 37.43 -42.76 28.49
CA SER A 15 38.12 -42.98 27.20
C SER A 15 37.25 -42.69 25.98
N VAL A 16 35.92 -42.86 26.08
CA VAL A 16 34.96 -42.52 25.02
C VAL A 16 34.78 -40.99 24.92
N PHE A 17 34.75 -40.28 26.05
CA PHE A 17 34.65 -38.81 26.07
C PHE A 17 35.91 -38.10 25.54
N GLN A 18 37.10 -38.69 25.73
CA GLN A 18 38.36 -38.07 25.31
C GLN A 18 38.64 -38.22 23.80
N LYS A 19 38.07 -39.22 23.12
CA LYS A 19 38.18 -39.34 21.65
C LYS A 19 37.40 -38.27 20.89
N ASN A 20 36.42 -37.61 21.52
CA ASN A 20 35.58 -36.62 20.84
C ASN A 20 36.01 -35.16 21.06
N THR A 21 36.99 -34.90 21.93
CA THR A 21 37.55 -33.54 22.15
C THR A 21 38.72 -33.22 21.21
N ASN A 22 39.40 -34.23 20.68
CA ASN A 22 40.44 -34.04 19.66
C ASN A 22 39.89 -33.59 18.30
N VAL A 23 38.59 -33.77 18.04
CA VAL A 23 37.93 -33.25 16.83
C VAL A 23 37.57 -31.77 16.97
N VAL A 24 37.31 -31.31 18.21
CA VAL A 24 36.98 -29.91 18.50
C VAL A 24 38.25 -29.04 18.61
N SER A 25 39.38 -29.61 19.06
CA SER A 25 40.66 -28.89 19.15
C SER A 25 41.36 -28.69 17.79
N ALA A 26 40.97 -29.42 16.74
CA ALA A 26 41.48 -29.22 15.38
C ALA A 26 40.82 -28.06 14.62
N MET A 27 39.75 -27.46 15.15
CA MET A 27 39.06 -26.31 14.55
C MET A 27 39.37 -24.97 15.24
N THR A 28 40.19 -24.95 16.29
CA THR A 28 40.55 -23.72 17.03
C THR A 28 42.06 -23.40 17.01
N GLY A 29 42.86 -24.19 16.29
CA GLY A 29 44.29 -23.98 16.09
C GLY A 29 44.61 -22.92 15.02
N GLY A 30 44.27 -21.66 15.28
CA GLY A 30 44.65 -20.52 14.46
C GLY A 30 44.93 -19.32 15.34
N ALA A 31 46.18 -19.16 15.75
CA ALA A 31 46.65 -18.06 16.58
C ALA A 31 46.22 -16.70 16.03
N ILE A 32 45.38 -15.98 16.77
CA ILE A 32 45.09 -14.57 16.52
C ILE A 32 46.33 -13.78 16.98
N LYS A 33 47.23 -13.48 16.05
CA LYS A 33 48.25 -12.44 16.22
C LYS A 33 47.55 -11.07 16.21
N PRO A 34 47.84 -10.16 17.16
CA PRO A 34 47.43 -8.77 17.03
C PRO A 34 48.37 -8.08 16.05
N GLY A 35 47.86 -7.68 14.88
CA GLY A 35 48.59 -6.82 13.94
C GLY A 35 48.52 -7.27 12.47
N SER A 36 47.41 -6.96 11.80
CA SER A 36 47.38 -6.45 10.42
C SER A 36 45.95 -5.97 10.12
N SER A 37 45.79 -4.67 9.94
CA SER A 37 44.52 -3.97 9.87
C SER A 37 43.62 -4.39 8.71
N ASN A 38 42.42 -4.84 9.04
CA ASN A 38 41.13 -4.23 8.64
C ASN A 38 40.87 -3.88 7.16
N MET A 39 41.33 -4.67 6.19
CA MET A 39 40.77 -4.55 4.83
C MET A 39 39.48 -5.39 4.71
N MET A 40 39.52 -6.66 5.10
CA MET A 40 38.39 -7.59 4.92
C MET A 40 37.23 -7.36 5.89
N THR A 41 37.51 -6.93 7.12
CA THR A 41 36.47 -6.53 8.10
C THR A 41 35.77 -5.24 7.66
N SER A 42 36.50 -4.28 7.11
CA SER A 42 35.91 -3.06 6.54
C SER A 42 34.96 -3.38 5.39
N PHE A 43 35.34 -4.29 4.48
CA PHE A 43 34.44 -4.72 3.40
C PHE A 43 33.17 -5.40 3.93
N THR A 44 33.28 -6.21 4.99
CA THR A 44 32.07 -6.79 5.63
C THR A 44 31.16 -5.71 6.19
N TYR A 45 31.68 -4.71 6.91
CA TYR A 45 30.86 -3.62 7.45
C TYR A 45 30.23 -2.75 6.34
N VAL A 46 30.93 -2.52 5.24
CA VAL A 46 30.40 -1.79 4.07
C VAL A 46 29.25 -2.59 3.43
N ILE A 47 29.41 -3.90 3.26
CA ILE A 47 28.35 -4.77 2.72
C ILE A 47 27.13 -4.77 3.64
N PHE A 48 27.31 -4.90 4.96
CA PHE A 48 26.22 -4.82 5.93
C PHE A 48 25.53 -3.45 5.90
N ALA A 49 26.29 -2.34 5.80
CA ALA A 49 25.72 -1.00 5.70
C ALA A 49 24.88 -0.83 4.42
N VAL A 50 25.37 -1.32 3.28
CA VAL A 50 24.63 -1.30 2.01
C VAL A 50 23.35 -2.14 2.09
N ILE A 51 23.41 -3.32 2.72
CA ILE A 51 22.23 -4.17 2.94
C ILE A 51 21.21 -3.44 3.84
N LEU A 52 21.65 -2.78 4.91
CA LEU A 52 20.75 -2.00 5.78
C LEU A 52 20.14 -0.80 5.06
N ILE A 53 20.89 -0.13 4.18
CA ILE A 53 20.38 0.96 3.34
C ILE A 53 19.35 0.42 2.35
N ILE A 54 19.60 -0.73 1.70
CA ILE A 54 18.66 -1.35 0.76
C ILE A 54 17.39 -1.81 1.48
N ILE A 55 17.52 -2.46 2.64
CA ILE A 55 16.38 -2.88 3.45
C ILE A 55 15.60 -1.66 3.94
N GLY A 56 16.29 -0.65 4.47
CA GLY A 56 15.68 0.61 4.91
C GLY A 56 14.99 1.36 3.78
N TYR A 57 15.58 1.38 2.58
CA TYR A 57 14.97 1.95 1.38
C TYR A 57 13.77 1.12 0.91
N SER A 58 13.85 -0.21 0.97
CA SER A 58 12.75 -1.10 0.61
C SER A 58 11.57 -0.94 1.57
N ILE A 59 11.84 -0.81 2.87
CA ILE A 59 10.87 -0.48 3.91
C ILE A 59 10.30 0.92 3.69
N TYR A 60 11.14 1.94 3.43
CA TYR A 60 10.69 3.30 3.12
C TYR A 60 9.74 3.30 1.91
N VAL A 61 10.10 2.62 0.83
CA VAL A 61 9.25 2.51 -0.36
C VAL A 61 7.97 1.72 -0.07
N TYR A 62 8.04 0.63 0.68
CA TYR A 62 6.88 -0.22 0.93
C TYR A 62 5.89 0.37 1.94
N TYR A 63 6.38 1.04 2.99
CA TYR A 63 5.57 1.57 4.08
C TYR A 63 5.28 3.08 3.98
N ILE A 64 6.15 3.87 3.33
CA ILE A 64 5.97 5.34 3.21
C ILE A 64 5.45 5.76 1.81
N LYS A 65 5.80 5.09 0.70
CA LYS A 65 5.13 5.39 -0.59
C LYS A 65 3.63 5.07 -0.66
N PRO A 66 3.03 4.08 0.04
CA PRO A 66 1.57 3.90 -0.05
C PRO A 66 0.81 5.14 0.43
N THR A 67 1.43 6.06 1.17
CA THR A 67 0.84 7.33 1.59
C THR A 67 1.03 8.49 0.59
N LEU A 68 1.85 8.30 -0.46
CA LEU A 68 1.98 9.25 -1.59
C LEU A 68 1.31 8.72 -2.88
N LYS A 69 0.90 7.46 -2.88
CA LYS A 69 0.36 6.73 -4.05
C LYS A 69 -1.09 6.29 -3.84
N THR A 70 -1.89 7.12 -3.20
CA THR A 70 -3.36 7.01 -3.27
C THR A 70 -4.02 8.21 -3.93
N ASN A 71 -3.25 9.01 -4.67
CA ASN A 71 -3.75 9.90 -5.73
C ASN A 71 -3.06 9.64 -7.10
N SER A 72 -2.42 8.48 -7.30
CA SER A 72 -1.77 8.16 -8.58
C SER A 72 -1.75 6.67 -8.88
N MET A 73 -2.94 6.10 -9.15
CA MET A 73 -3.10 4.94 -10.05
C MET A 73 -4.52 4.93 -10.65
N ASN A 74 -4.73 5.77 -11.67
CA ASN A 74 -5.50 5.46 -12.89
C ASN A 74 -5.29 6.57 -13.94
N THR A 75 -4.03 6.94 -14.20
CA THR A 75 -3.73 8.10 -15.06
C THR A 75 -2.36 8.01 -15.73
N ALA A 76 -1.91 6.82 -16.15
CA ALA A 76 -0.60 6.68 -16.80
C ALA A 76 -0.61 5.94 -18.14
N GLU A 77 -1.75 5.42 -18.63
CA GLU A 77 -1.80 4.80 -19.97
C GLU A 77 -2.85 5.39 -20.91
N VAL A 78 -3.61 6.42 -20.49
CA VAL A 78 -4.46 7.22 -21.38
C VAL A 78 -4.44 8.71 -20.97
N TYR A 79 -3.26 9.29 -20.79
CA TYR A 79 -3.11 10.75 -20.82
C TYR A 79 -1.85 11.06 -21.61
N ASN A 80 -2.00 11.07 -22.93
CA ASN A 80 -1.06 11.80 -23.76
C ASN A 80 -1.11 13.24 -23.30
N GLU A 81 0.04 13.67 -22.81
CA GLU A 81 0.54 15.03 -22.83
C GLU A 81 -0.16 15.89 -23.89
N SER A 82 -1.13 16.67 -23.43
CA SER A 82 -1.65 17.85 -24.10
C SER A 82 -1.96 18.83 -22.99
N SER A 83 -0.86 19.36 -22.45
CA SER A 83 -0.77 20.66 -21.82
C SER A 83 -1.38 21.70 -22.75
N GLY A 84 -2.69 21.81 -22.68
CA GLY A 84 -3.52 22.70 -23.48
C GLY A 84 -4.87 22.83 -22.79
N ASN A 85 -4.91 23.50 -21.63
CA ASN A 85 -6.13 23.98 -20.96
C ASN A 85 -7.35 23.03 -21.03
N THR A 86 -7.20 21.75 -20.69
CA THR A 86 -8.35 20.86 -20.59
C THR A 86 -8.92 20.97 -19.20
N ASN A 87 -10.10 21.60 -19.09
CA ASN A 87 -10.77 21.68 -17.81
C ASN A 87 -11.22 20.27 -17.39
N GLN A 88 -11.03 19.92 -16.13
CA GLN A 88 -11.42 18.61 -15.60
C GLN A 88 -12.63 18.75 -14.67
N ALA A 89 -13.50 17.76 -14.75
CA ALA A 89 -14.68 17.63 -13.92
C ALA A 89 -14.78 16.20 -13.39
N GLU A 90 -14.82 16.03 -12.07
CA GLU A 90 -14.89 14.72 -11.43
C GLU A 90 -16.21 14.55 -10.70
N LEU A 91 -16.98 13.53 -11.07
CA LEU A 91 -18.20 13.13 -10.38
C LEU A 91 -17.87 12.03 -9.37
N ILE A 92 -18.15 12.26 -8.09
CA ILE A 92 -17.82 11.34 -7.00
C ILE A 92 -19.12 10.82 -6.36
N LEU A 93 -19.29 9.50 -6.32
CA LEU A 93 -20.39 8.82 -5.62
C LEU A 93 -19.91 8.23 -4.31
N PHE A 94 -20.46 8.72 -3.20
CA PHE A 94 -20.30 8.14 -1.87
C PHE A 94 -21.47 7.21 -1.57
N TYR A 95 -21.18 5.95 -1.24
CA TYR A 95 -22.22 4.94 -1.00
C TYR A 95 -21.79 3.91 0.05
N VAL A 96 -22.76 3.13 0.53
CA VAL A 96 -22.54 1.93 1.37
C VAL A 96 -23.29 0.72 0.80
N ASP A 97 -22.78 -0.49 1.03
CA ASP A 97 -23.26 -1.72 0.36
C ASP A 97 -24.62 -2.23 0.90
N TRP A 98 -24.94 -1.90 2.14
CA TRP A 98 -26.17 -2.34 2.79
C TRP A 98 -27.35 -1.39 2.56
N CYS A 99 -27.12 -0.15 2.09
CA CYS A 99 -28.18 0.85 1.94
C CYS A 99 -29.10 0.52 0.74
N PRO A 100 -30.42 0.39 0.94
CA PRO A 100 -31.36 0.08 -0.13
C PRO A 100 -31.42 1.18 -1.19
N HIS A 101 -31.29 2.45 -0.80
CA HIS A 101 -31.26 3.57 -1.75
C HIS A 101 -30.00 3.54 -2.62
N CYS A 102 -28.84 3.18 -2.06
CA CYS A 102 -27.60 3.00 -2.83
C CYS A 102 -27.71 1.89 -3.87
N LYS A 103 -28.38 0.77 -3.54
CA LYS A 103 -28.60 -0.34 -4.49
C LYS A 103 -29.40 0.09 -5.72
N THR A 104 -30.32 1.05 -5.57
CA THR A 104 -31.07 1.61 -6.71
C THR A 104 -30.28 2.65 -7.51
N ALA A 105 -29.38 3.40 -6.86
CA ALA A 105 -28.57 4.43 -7.49
C ALA A 105 -27.41 3.85 -8.33
N LYS A 106 -26.76 2.79 -7.84
CA LYS A 106 -25.63 2.12 -8.52
C LYS A 106 -25.88 1.78 -10.00
N PRO A 107 -26.97 1.10 -10.40
CA PRO A 107 -27.17 0.76 -11.81
C PRO A 107 -27.38 2.00 -12.70
N GLU A 108 -28.00 3.05 -12.17
CA GLU A 108 -28.18 4.31 -12.90
C GLU A 108 -26.85 5.07 -13.05
N TRP A 109 -26.04 5.09 -11.99
CA TRP A 109 -24.68 5.62 -12.01
C TRP A 109 -23.81 4.94 -13.07
N GLU A 110 -23.80 3.61 -13.12
CA GLU A 110 -23.00 2.85 -14.09
C GLU A 110 -23.41 3.11 -15.55
N LYS A 111 -24.70 3.31 -15.82
CA LYS A 111 -25.18 3.70 -17.15
C LYS A 111 -24.61 5.06 -17.57
N VAL A 112 -24.57 6.03 -16.66
CA VAL A 112 -24.04 7.38 -16.97
C VAL A 112 -22.53 7.33 -17.06
N LYS A 113 -21.85 6.66 -16.13
CA LYS A 113 -20.40 6.46 -16.14
C LYS A 113 -19.92 5.82 -17.44
N SER A 114 -20.54 4.72 -17.86
CA SER A 114 -20.18 4.08 -19.14
C SER A 114 -20.42 4.97 -20.36
N GLN A 115 -21.37 5.91 -20.28
CA GLN A 115 -21.66 6.86 -21.36
C GLN A 115 -20.74 8.07 -21.37
N TYR A 116 -20.26 8.57 -20.23
CA TYR A 116 -19.62 9.89 -20.14
C TYR A 116 -18.20 9.87 -19.56
N ASN A 117 -17.73 8.77 -18.96
CA ASN A 117 -16.39 8.72 -18.39
C ASN A 117 -15.31 8.89 -19.48
N GLY A 118 -14.41 9.85 -19.26
CA GLY A 118 -13.37 10.25 -20.21
C GLY A 118 -13.86 11.09 -21.39
N LYS A 119 -15.16 11.44 -21.46
CA LYS A 119 -15.70 12.29 -22.52
C LYS A 119 -15.63 13.77 -22.15
N ILE A 120 -15.60 14.60 -23.18
CA ILE A 120 -15.65 16.05 -23.04
C ILE A 120 -17.10 16.51 -23.14
N ILE A 121 -17.58 17.22 -22.13
CA ILE A 121 -18.89 17.89 -22.08
C ILE A 121 -18.63 19.37 -21.82
N ASN A 122 -19.10 20.25 -22.72
CA ASN A 122 -18.95 21.71 -22.60
C ASN A 122 -17.50 22.17 -22.30
N GLY A 123 -16.51 21.47 -22.85
CA GLY A 123 -15.08 21.78 -22.65
C GLY A 123 -14.47 21.23 -21.35
N TYR A 124 -15.19 20.38 -20.62
CA TYR A 124 -14.70 19.66 -19.44
C TYR A 124 -14.58 18.17 -19.71
N THR A 125 -13.41 17.58 -19.46
CA THR A 125 -13.24 16.12 -19.44
C THR A 125 -13.84 15.59 -18.15
N VAL A 126 -14.83 14.70 -18.27
CA VAL A 126 -15.58 14.17 -17.12
C VAL A 126 -15.01 12.83 -16.67
N THR A 127 -14.70 12.71 -15.38
CA THR A 127 -14.29 11.46 -14.73
C THR A 127 -15.30 11.05 -13.66
N PHE A 128 -15.36 9.76 -13.37
CA PHE A 128 -16.29 9.20 -12.39
C PHE A 128 -15.54 8.38 -11.34
N THR A 129 -15.79 8.68 -10.08
CA THR A 129 -15.16 8.04 -8.92
C THR A 129 -16.22 7.51 -7.96
N GLU A 130 -15.94 6.36 -7.38
CA GLU A 130 -16.82 5.66 -6.45
C GLU A 130 -16.10 5.40 -5.15
N VAL A 131 -16.73 5.82 -4.05
CA VAL A 131 -16.18 5.70 -2.70
C VAL A 131 -17.13 4.83 -1.89
N ASN A 132 -16.72 3.57 -1.68
CA ASN A 132 -17.42 2.67 -0.78
C ASN A 132 -17.07 3.03 0.67
N CYS A 133 -18.03 3.61 1.37
CA CYS A 133 -17.89 4.03 2.76
C CYS A 133 -18.32 2.95 3.77
N THR A 134 -18.51 1.70 3.33
CA THR A 134 -18.90 0.60 4.23
C THR A 134 -17.80 0.27 5.24
N THR A 135 -16.53 0.49 4.87
CA THR A 135 -15.38 0.29 5.75
C THR A 135 -14.78 1.64 6.15
N GLU A 136 -14.66 1.89 7.44
CA GLU A 136 -14.09 3.13 7.98
C GLU A 136 -12.55 3.07 7.98
N THR A 137 -11.95 3.23 6.81
CA THR A 137 -10.50 3.47 6.72
C THR A 137 -10.18 4.95 6.95
N GLN A 138 -8.96 5.28 7.39
CA GLN A 138 -8.55 6.67 7.59
C GLN A 138 -8.70 7.52 6.31
N GLN A 139 -8.46 6.93 5.14
CA GLN A 139 -8.60 7.61 3.84
C GLN A 139 -10.08 7.90 3.54
N ILE A 140 -10.96 6.94 3.77
CA ILE A 140 -12.41 7.12 3.59
C ILE A 140 -12.93 8.19 4.54
N GLN A 141 -12.51 8.17 5.82
CA GLN A 141 -12.91 9.18 6.79
C GLN A 141 -12.47 10.59 6.35
N GLN A 142 -11.22 10.74 5.87
CA GLN A 142 -10.73 12.00 5.33
C GLN A 142 -11.59 12.50 4.17
N MET A 143 -12.01 11.63 3.26
CA MET A 143 -12.91 12.01 2.15
C MET A 143 -14.30 12.38 2.66
N VAL A 144 -14.87 11.61 3.57
CA VAL A 144 -16.17 11.89 4.20
C VAL A 144 -16.18 13.27 4.87
N ASP A 145 -15.12 13.59 5.63
CA ASP A 145 -14.98 14.87 6.31
C ASP A 145 -14.74 16.02 5.31
N GLN A 146 -13.85 15.82 4.33
CA GLN A 146 -13.52 16.81 3.30
C GLN A 146 -14.75 17.22 2.49
N TYR A 147 -15.57 16.24 2.08
CA TYR A 147 -16.76 16.45 1.27
C TYR A 147 -18.03 16.63 2.10
N LYS A 148 -17.92 16.64 3.43
CA LYS A 148 -19.03 16.80 4.38
C LYS A 148 -20.19 15.85 4.07
N ILE A 149 -19.88 14.56 3.99
CA ILE A 149 -20.85 13.52 3.65
C ILE A 149 -21.67 13.17 4.91
N GLU A 150 -22.94 13.56 4.92
CA GLU A 150 -23.86 13.36 6.05
C GLU A 150 -24.78 12.14 5.87
N GLY A 151 -24.81 11.55 4.68
CA GLY A 151 -25.68 10.42 4.36
C GLY A 151 -25.31 9.71 3.06
N TYR A 152 -26.06 8.66 2.72
CA TYR A 152 -25.81 7.86 1.51
C TYR A 152 -27.11 7.54 0.77
N PRO A 153 -27.10 7.53 -0.58
CA PRO A 153 -25.99 7.94 -1.44
C PRO A 153 -25.84 9.48 -1.49
N THR A 154 -24.60 9.95 -1.62
CA THR A 154 -24.31 11.37 -1.91
C THR A 154 -23.43 11.47 -3.13
N ILE A 155 -23.76 12.40 -4.03
CA ILE A 155 -23.00 12.65 -5.26
C ILE A 155 -22.48 14.08 -5.21
N LYS A 156 -21.18 14.25 -5.50
CA LYS A 156 -20.50 15.54 -5.57
C LYS A 156 -19.87 15.69 -6.96
N LEU A 157 -19.87 16.91 -7.50
CA LEU A 157 -19.12 17.29 -8.69
C LEU A 157 -17.99 18.23 -8.30
N VAL A 158 -16.76 17.87 -8.65
CA VAL A 158 -15.58 18.71 -8.48
C VAL A 158 -15.19 19.28 -9.83
N LYS A 159 -15.17 20.60 -9.96
CA LYS A 159 -14.85 21.32 -11.19
C LYS A 159 -13.93 22.50 -10.87
N GLY A 160 -12.64 22.37 -11.19
CA GLY A 160 -11.64 23.33 -10.72
C GLY A 160 -11.60 23.39 -9.19
N ASN A 161 -11.84 24.57 -8.61
CA ASN A 161 -11.86 24.78 -7.14
C ASN A 161 -13.28 24.69 -6.54
N GLN A 162 -14.28 24.33 -7.34
CA GLN A 162 -15.68 24.26 -6.90
C GLN A 162 -16.07 22.81 -6.62
N VAL A 163 -16.79 22.62 -5.51
CA VAL A 163 -17.48 21.37 -5.17
C VAL A 163 -18.97 21.68 -5.19
N ILE A 164 -19.71 20.96 -6.01
CA ILE A 164 -21.14 21.19 -6.27
C ILE A 164 -21.91 19.94 -5.87
N ASP A 165 -22.98 20.14 -5.11
CA ASP A 165 -23.82 19.07 -4.61
C ASP A 165 -24.87 18.66 -5.65
N PHE A 166 -25.13 17.37 -5.75
CA PHE A 166 -26.21 16.84 -6.56
C PHE A 166 -27.41 16.53 -5.67
N ASP A 167 -28.43 17.38 -5.75
CA ASP A 167 -29.60 17.35 -4.85
C ASP A 167 -30.83 16.64 -5.46
N ALA A 168 -30.66 15.91 -6.56
CA ALA A 168 -31.73 15.18 -7.22
C ALA A 168 -31.68 13.67 -6.95
N LYS A 169 -32.76 12.95 -7.30
CA LYS A 169 -32.76 11.48 -7.25
C LYS A 169 -31.79 10.96 -8.32
N PRO A 170 -30.80 10.10 -7.99
CA PRO A 170 -29.75 9.64 -8.92
C PRO A 170 -30.28 8.66 -9.96
N THR A 171 -30.89 9.21 -11.00
CA THR A 171 -31.36 8.50 -12.19
C THR A 171 -30.49 8.91 -13.38
N GLN A 172 -30.40 8.06 -14.42
CA GLN A 172 -29.64 8.37 -15.62
C GLN A 172 -30.00 9.75 -16.18
N GLN A 173 -31.30 10.05 -16.31
CA GLN A 173 -31.77 11.33 -16.83
C GLN A 173 -31.31 12.52 -15.98
N SER A 174 -31.48 12.44 -14.66
CA SER A 174 -31.10 13.53 -13.76
C SER A 174 -29.59 13.80 -13.73
N LEU A 175 -28.77 12.75 -13.78
CA LEU A 175 -27.32 12.86 -13.79
C LEU A 175 -26.83 13.43 -15.12
N THR A 176 -27.38 12.96 -16.24
CA THR A 176 -27.08 13.54 -17.56
C THR A 176 -27.49 15.01 -17.63
N GLN A 177 -28.67 15.37 -17.13
CA GLN A 177 -29.13 16.75 -17.10
C GLN A 177 -28.19 17.63 -16.26
N PHE A 178 -27.78 17.13 -15.09
CA PHE A 178 -26.86 17.83 -14.20
C PHE A 178 -25.49 18.07 -14.86
N LEU A 179 -24.92 17.06 -15.51
CA LEU A 179 -23.67 17.21 -16.26
C LEU A 179 -23.79 18.28 -17.35
N ASN A 180 -24.89 18.29 -18.10
CA ASN A 180 -25.10 19.25 -19.18
C ASN A 180 -25.37 20.69 -18.69
N SER A 181 -25.91 20.85 -17.48
CA SER A 181 -26.24 22.17 -16.93
C SER A 181 -25.11 22.80 -16.13
N VAL A 182 -24.26 21.98 -15.49
CA VAL A 182 -23.22 22.46 -14.57
C VAL A 182 -21.85 22.55 -15.22
N LEU A 183 -21.56 21.71 -16.23
CA LEU A 183 -20.32 21.77 -16.99
C LEU A 183 -20.39 22.87 -18.04
#